data_AF-A0A816H6W0-F1
#
_entry.id   AF-A0A816H6W0-F1
#
_cell.length_a   1.000
_cell.length_b   1.000
_cell.length_c   1.000
_cell.angle_alpha   90.00
_cell.angle_beta   90.00
_cell.angle_gamma   90.00
#
_symmetry.space_group_name_H-M   'P 1'
#
loop_
_entity.id
_entity.type
_entity.pdbx_description
1 polymer ?
#
loop_
_entity_poly.entity_id
_entity_poly.type
_entity_poly.pdbx_seq_one_letter_code
_entity_poly.pdbx_strand_id
1 'polypeptide(L)'
;MQAEKVADHITQWLKDYHQTSHTKGFVVGVSGGIDSAVVSTLCARTGLPVLVMEMPIRQSANEIRRSHAHINWLKSTFPNVRAGEVNLTEVFETFQAT
;
A
#
# COMPACT_ATOMS: atom_id res chain seq x y z
N MET A 1 0.36 -6.81 24.57
CA MET A 1 0.90 -5.89 23.54
C MET A 1 0.11 -4.59 23.57
N GLN A 2 0.76 -3.43 23.36
CA GLN A 2 0.10 -2.12 23.30
C GLN A 2 -0.07 -1.67 21.84
N ALA A 3 -0.83 -2.43 21.05
CA ALA A 3 -0.87 -2.31 19.59
C ALA A 3 -1.30 -0.92 19.09
N GLU A 4 -2.31 -0.30 19.71
CA GLU A 4 -2.76 1.05 19.36
C GLU A 4 -1.66 2.08 19.54
N LYS A 5 -0.96 2.07 20.68
CA LYS A 5 0.15 2.99 20.94
C LYS A 5 1.29 2.83 19.95
N VAL A 6 1.60 1.59 19.56
CA VAL A 6 2.62 1.32 18.53
C VAL A 6 2.17 1.88 17.18
N ALA A 7 0.91 1.66 16.81
CA ALA A 7 0.36 2.16 15.56
C ALA A 7 0.33 3.70 15.52
N ASP A 8 -0.02 4.36 16.63
CA ASP A 8 0.00 5.82 16.76
C ASP A 8 1.42 6.37 16.66
N HIS A 9 2.38 5.73 17.34
CA HIS A 9 3.78 6.09 17.27
C HIS A 9 4.32 5.99 15.82
N ILE A 10 4.06 4.89 15.12
CA ILE A 10 4.50 4.71 13.73
C ILE A 10 3.81 5.73 12.80
N THR A 11 2.51 5.97 13.00
CA THR A 11 1.76 6.96 12.20
C THR A 11 2.35 8.36 12.37
N GLN A 12 2.73 8.74 13.60
CA GLN A 12 3.39 10.02 13.85
C GLN A 12 4.78 10.07 13.22
N TRP A 13 5.57 9.01 13.38
CA TRP A 13 6.89 8.91 12.75
C TRP A 13 6.83 9.06 11.22
N LEU A 14 5.82 8.46 10.56
CA LEU A 14 5.60 8.63 9.12
C LEU A 14 5.30 10.09 8.74
N LYS A 15 4.53 10.82 9.56
CA LYS A 15 4.26 12.25 9.33
C LYS A 15 5.54 13.08 9.44
N ASP A 16 6.34 12.83 10.48
CA ASP A 16 7.59 13.56 10.71
C ASP A 16 8.60 13.27 9.58
N TYR A 17 8.68 12.00 9.14
CA TYR A 17 9.50 11.59 8.01
C TYR A 17 9.08 12.27 6.69
N HIS A 18 7.78 12.38 6.44
CA HIS A 18 7.27 13.13 5.29
C HIS A 18 7.67 14.61 5.31
N GLN A 19 7.53 15.27 6.47
CA GLN A 19 7.88 16.69 6.63
C GLN A 19 9.37 16.95 6.36
N THR A 20 10.24 16.08 6.88
CA THR A 20 11.69 16.19 6.73
C THR A 20 12.20 15.80 5.34
N SER A 21 11.52 14.88 4.66
CA SER A 21 11.87 14.46 3.30
C SER A 21 11.32 15.37 2.20
N HIS A 22 10.46 16.35 2.56
CA HIS A 22 9.78 17.25 1.61
C HIS A 22 9.04 16.51 0.48
N THR A 23 8.51 15.33 0.79
CA THR A 23 7.72 14.53 -0.15
C THR A 23 6.28 15.06 -0.24
N LYS A 24 5.44 14.45 -1.07
CA LYS A 24 4.01 14.83 -1.22
C LYS A 24 3.03 13.82 -0.61
N GLY A 25 3.54 12.74 -0.04
CA GLY A 25 2.74 11.61 0.44
C GLY A 25 3.48 10.29 0.27
N PHE A 26 2.72 9.19 0.19
CA PHE A 26 3.26 7.83 0.15
C PHE A 26 2.80 7.06 -1.09
N VAL A 27 3.64 6.13 -1.55
CA VAL A 27 3.28 5.12 -2.54
C VAL A 27 3.55 3.74 -1.94
N VAL A 28 2.57 2.84 -1.97
CA VAL A 28 2.67 1.51 -1.34
C VAL A 28 2.15 0.43 -2.27
N GLY A 29 2.95 -0.61 -2.52
CA GLY A 29 2.50 -1.81 -3.21
C GLY A 29 1.62 -2.67 -2.31
N VAL A 30 0.41 -3.03 -2.76
CA VAL A 30 -0.49 -3.94 -2.03
C VAL A 30 -0.52 -5.28 -2.76
N SER A 31 -0.08 -6.33 -2.07
CA SER A 31 0.06 -7.68 -2.64
C SER A 31 -1.04 -8.65 -2.18
N GLY A 32 -1.91 -8.23 -1.26
CA GLY A 32 -2.86 -9.13 -0.57
C GLY A 32 -2.26 -9.89 0.60
N GLY A 33 -1.03 -9.54 1.03
CA GLY A 33 -0.38 -9.99 2.26
C GLY A 33 -0.52 -9.01 3.42
N ILE A 34 -0.34 -9.50 4.66
CA ILE A 34 -0.58 -8.74 5.90
C ILE A 34 0.35 -7.52 6.05
N ASP A 35 1.62 -7.64 5.66
CA ASP A 35 2.58 -6.55 5.83
C ASP A 35 2.18 -5.32 5.01
N SER A 36 1.87 -5.54 3.73
CA SER A 36 1.39 -4.46 2.85
C SER A 36 0.06 -3.88 3.34
N ALA A 37 -0.81 -4.70 3.95
CA ALA A 37 -2.08 -4.24 4.51
C ALA A 37 -1.87 -3.33 5.72
N VAL A 38 -0.95 -3.69 6.62
CA VAL A 38 -0.58 -2.87 7.79
C VAL A 38 0.08 -1.57 7.35
N VAL A 39 1.08 -1.62 6.48
CA VAL A 39 1.83 -0.43 6.01
C VAL A 39 0.90 0.55 5.30
N SER A 40 0.10 0.09 4.34
CA SER A 40 -0.84 0.96 3.60
C SER A 40 -1.88 1.61 4.52
N THR A 41 -2.35 0.89 5.54
CA THR A 41 -3.28 1.44 6.54
C THR A 41 -2.61 2.51 7.41
N LEU A 42 -1.38 2.26 7.89
CA LEU A 42 -0.63 3.25 8.67
C LEU A 42 -0.31 4.51 7.85
N CYS A 43 0.07 4.36 6.58
CA CYS A 43 0.22 5.49 5.66
C CYS A 43 -1.10 6.25 5.48
N ALA A 44 -2.23 5.55 5.29
CA ALA A 44 -3.53 6.20 5.12
C ALA A 44 -3.97 6.97 6.37
N ARG A 45 -3.71 6.43 7.57
CA ARG A 45 -3.96 7.07 8.87
C ARG A 45 -3.20 8.38 9.07
N THR A 46 -2.14 8.65 8.31
CA THR A 46 -1.45 9.94 8.38
C THR A 46 -2.31 11.12 7.91
N GLY A 47 -3.33 10.86 7.08
CA GLY A 47 -4.12 11.89 6.40
C GLY A 47 -3.40 12.54 5.21
N LEU A 48 -2.16 12.14 4.92
CA LEU A 48 -1.39 12.60 3.76
C LEU A 48 -1.83 11.84 2.49
N PRO A 49 -1.62 12.37 1.28
CA PRO A 49 -1.93 11.65 0.05
C PRO A 49 -1.24 10.27 0.01
N VAL A 50 -2.00 9.22 -0.30
CA VAL A 50 -1.47 7.86 -0.47
C VAL A 50 -1.90 7.31 -1.82
N LEU A 51 -0.95 6.81 -2.60
CA LEU A 51 -1.20 6.02 -3.79
C LEU A 51 -0.91 4.54 -3.48
N VAL A 52 -1.93 3.69 -3.50
CA VAL A 52 -1.75 2.24 -3.42
C VAL A 52 -1.66 1.65 -4.82
N MET A 53 -0.68 0.78 -5.04
CA MET A 53 -0.44 0.14 -6.34
C MET A 53 -0.63 -1.36 -6.21
N GLU A 54 -1.49 -1.94 -7.04
CA GLU A 54 -1.47 -3.37 -7.28
C GLU A 54 -0.59 -3.69 -8.49
N MET A 55 0.32 -4.66 -8.33
CA MET A 55 1.31 -5.00 -9.35
C MET A 55 1.46 -6.52 -9.50
N PRO A 56 0.47 -7.21 -10.10
CA PRO A 56 0.47 -8.67 -10.15
C PRO A 56 1.54 -9.21 -11.11
N ILE A 57 2.19 -10.31 -10.73
CA ILE A 57 3.10 -11.11 -11.56
C ILE A 57 2.70 -12.57 -11.43
N ARG A 58 1.99 -13.14 -12.43
CA ARG A 58 1.46 -14.52 -12.40
C ARG A 58 0.77 -14.90 -11.08
N GLN A 59 0.16 -13.91 -10.44
CA GLN A 59 -0.25 -14.02 -9.04
C GLN A 59 -1.53 -14.84 -8.92
N SER A 60 -1.70 -15.55 -7.80
CA SER A 60 -2.89 -16.38 -7.64
C SER A 60 -4.16 -15.53 -7.56
N ALA A 61 -5.26 -16.03 -8.12
CA ALA A 61 -6.55 -15.32 -8.07
C ALA A 61 -7.00 -14.99 -6.62
N ASN A 62 -6.59 -15.81 -5.65
CA ASN A 62 -6.89 -15.58 -4.23
C ASN A 62 -6.14 -14.37 -3.67
N GLU A 63 -4.89 -14.14 -4.08
CA GLU A 63 -4.10 -12.99 -3.65
C GLU A 63 -4.62 -11.70 -4.26
N ILE A 64 -4.92 -11.71 -5.56
CA ILE A 64 -5.54 -10.59 -6.28
C ILE A 64 -6.86 -10.21 -5.60
N ARG A 65 -7.72 -11.18 -5.31
CA ARG A 65 -8.98 -10.92 -4.60
C ARG A 65 -8.77 -10.27 -3.23
N ARG A 66 -7.77 -10.69 -2.46
CA ARG A 66 -7.46 -10.08 -1.15
C ARG A 66 -6.91 -8.67 -1.30
N SER A 67 -6.02 -8.45 -2.25
CA SER A 67 -5.46 -7.15 -2.58
C SER A 67 -6.57 -6.17 -2.96
N HIS A 68 -7.45 -6.54 -3.91
CA HIS A 68 -8.61 -5.74 -4.31
C HIS A 68 -9.55 -5.43 -3.14
N ALA A 69 -9.87 -6.44 -2.32
CA ALA A 69 -10.73 -6.22 -1.15
C ALA A 69 -10.11 -5.20 -0.18
N HIS A 70 -8.82 -5.29 0.10
CA HIS A 70 -8.10 -4.35 0.97
C HIS A 70 -8.02 -2.95 0.37
N ILE A 71 -7.70 -2.83 -0.92
CA ILE A 71 -7.65 -1.54 -1.63
C ILE A 71 -9.03 -0.86 -1.61
N ASN A 72 -10.09 -1.62 -1.85
CA ASN A 72 -11.46 -1.09 -1.80
C ASN A 72 -11.83 -0.60 -0.40
N TRP A 73 -11.48 -1.37 0.63
CA TRP A 73 -11.68 -0.96 2.02
C TRP A 73 -10.88 0.31 2.37
N LEU A 74 -9.62 0.43 1.94
CA LEU A 74 -8.81 1.62 2.16
C LEU A 74 -9.46 2.86 1.53
N LYS A 75 -9.91 2.75 0.26
CA LYS A 75 -10.58 3.86 -0.45
C LYS A 75 -11.90 4.27 0.20
N SER A 76 -12.67 3.32 0.74
CA SER A 76 -13.93 3.64 1.43
C SER A 76 -13.71 4.24 2.82
N THR A 77 -12.58 3.91 3.47
CA THR A 77 -12.28 4.33 4.84
C THR A 77 -11.50 5.65 4.90
N PHE A 78 -10.63 5.89 3.91
CA PHE A 78 -9.69 7.01 3.90
C PHE A 78 -9.80 7.84 2.61
N PRO A 79 -10.31 9.09 2.67
CA PRO A 79 -10.52 9.91 1.47
C PRO A 79 -9.22 10.37 0.79
N ASN A 80 -8.08 10.29 1.48
CA ASN A 80 -6.75 10.61 1.00
C ASN A 80 -6.08 9.47 0.20
N VAL A 81 -6.75 8.32 0.05
CA VAL A 81 -6.22 7.16 -0.68
C VAL A 81 -6.70 7.15 -2.12
N ARG A 82 -5.75 6.98 -3.04
CA ARG A 82 -5.98 6.67 -4.46
C ARG A 82 -5.36 5.32 -4.78
N ALA A 83 -5.87 4.64 -5.81
CA ALA A 83 -5.36 3.35 -6.22
C ALA A 83 -5.03 3.32 -7.72
N GLY A 84 -4.01 2.55 -8.09
CA GLY A 84 -3.67 2.19 -9.46
C GLY A 84 -3.32 0.72 -9.57
N GLU A 85 -3.39 0.18 -10.78
CA GLU A 85 -3.04 -1.20 -11.10
C GLU A 85 -2.10 -1.20 -12.31
N VAL A 86 -1.02 -1.98 -12.23
CA VAL A 86 -0.08 -2.18 -13.34
C VAL A 86 0.29 -3.65 -13.38
N ASN A 87 -0.19 -4.38 -14.40
CA ASN A 87 0.19 -5.79 -14.58
C ASN A 87 1.67 -5.88 -15.01
N LEU A 88 2.49 -6.55 -14.20
CA LEU A 88 3.92 -6.73 -14.44
C LEU A 88 4.27 -8.09 -15.04
N THR A 89 3.27 -8.91 -15.37
CA THR A 89 3.48 -10.26 -15.93
C THR A 89 4.28 -10.22 -17.23
N GLU A 90 3.92 -9.35 -18.17
CA GLU A 90 4.62 -9.23 -19.46
C GLU A 90 6.07 -8.76 -19.28
N VAL A 91 6.30 -7.80 -18.39
CA VAL A 91 7.65 -7.33 -18.05
C VAL A 91 8.48 -8.49 -17.50
N PHE A 92 7.95 -9.22 -16.53
CA PHE A 92 8.61 -10.39 -15.96
C PHE A 92 8.92 -11.46 -17.00
N GLU A 93 7.98 -11.75 -17.90
CA GLU A 93 8.15 -12.75 -18.96
C GLU A 93 9.26 -12.38 -19.94
N THR A 94 9.36 -11.09 -20.29
CA THR A 94 10.43 -10.58 -21.15
C THR A 94 11.80 -10.78 -20.52
N PHE A 95 11.94 -10.48 -19.22
CA PHE A 95 13.21 -10.71 -18.50
C PHE A 95 13.53 -12.20 -18.32
N GLN A 96 12.52 -13.07 -18.12
CA GLN A 96 12.73 -14.51 -17.94
C GLN A 96 13.20 -15.20 -19.23
N ALA A 97 12.81 -14.69 -20.39
CA ALA A 97 13.16 -15.27 -21.69
C ALA A 97 14.58 -14.90 -22.18
N THR A 98 15.31 -14.06 -21.44
CA THR A 98 16.69 -13.64 -21.72
C THR A 98 17.69 -14.50 -20.96
#